data_AF-K6WNG8-F1
#
_entry.id   AF-K6WNG8-F1
#
_cell.length_a   1.000
_cell.length_b   1.000
_cell.length_c   1.000
_cell.angle_alpha   90.00
_cell.angle_beta   90.00
_cell.angle_gamma   90.00
#
_symmetry.space_group_name_H-M   'P 1'
#
loop_
_entity.id
_entity.type
_entity.pdbx_description
1 polymer ?
#
loop_
_entity_poly.entity_id
_entity_poly.type
_entity_poly.pdbx_seq_one_letter_code
_entity_poly.pdbx_strand_id
1 'polypeptide(L)'
;MKKSLKRAGVAMLATVGIAAGTLAGTAPASAASPGDLQILGGIECHFGQWGQPWNQAWYMYRWMTVRNIGGSTMHNVILNEINGASVRVKELKPGESMSKWDNKAKRWVRPIETRWFGCVPATISGFTFGDEAENLLNNFGYWQNWRNQQNPGTP
;
A
#
# COMPACT_ATOMS: atom_id res chain seq x y z
N MET A 1 24.93 2.13 -52.50
CA MET A 1 24.30 0.84 -52.14
C MET A 1 22.78 1.03 -52.12
N LYS A 2 22.04 0.24 -52.92
CA LYS A 2 20.60 0.39 -53.17
C LYS A 2 19.80 -0.18 -51.98
N LYS A 3 18.96 0.63 -51.34
CA LYS A 3 18.02 0.21 -50.29
C LYS A 3 16.77 -0.38 -50.94
N SER A 4 16.44 -1.64 -50.64
CA SER A 4 15.19 -2.28 -51.04
C SER A 4 14.23 -2.33 -49.85
N LEU A 5 13.18 -1.51 -49.92
CA LEU A 5 11.96 -1.64 -49.13
C LEU A 5 11.23 -2.93 -49.53
N LYS A 6 10.71 -3.68 -48.54
CA LYS A 6 9.76 -4.78 -48.79
C LYS A 6 8.55 -4.67 -47.85
N ARG A 7 7.37 -4.57 -48.49
CA ARG A 7 6.00 -4.92 -48.06
C ARG A 7 5.38 -4.02 -46.97
N ALA A 8 4.48 -3.08 -47.24
CA ALA A 8 3.23 -3.07 -48.03
C ALA A 8 2.22 -4.14 -47.57
N GLY A 9 1.21 -3.68 -46.82
CA GLY A 9 0.00 -4.40 -46.43
C GLY A 9 -1.11 -3.39 -46.16
N VAL A 10 -1.57 -2.73 -47.23
CA VAL A 10 -2.76 -1.87 -47.23
C VAL A 10 -3.97 -2.75 -47.50
N ALA A 11 -4.96 -2.71 -46.60
CA ALA A 11 -6.33 -3.04 -46.93
C ALA A 11 -7.22 -1.94 -46.36
N MET A 12 -7.35 -0.85 -47.13
CA MET A 12 -8.41 0.14 -46.93
C MET A 12 -9.73 -0.48 -47.40
N LEU A 13 -10.74 -0.45 -46.54
CA LEU A 13 -12.13 -0.48 -46.97
C LEU A 13 -12.69 0.93 -46.76
N ALA A 14 -12.69 1.70 -47.84
CA ALA A 14 -13.44 2.94 -47.95
C ALA A 14 -14.88 2.60 -48.37
N THR A 15 -15.85 3.08 -47.61
CA THR A 15 -17.21 3.36 -48.11
C THR A 15 -17.64 4.75 -47.65
N VAL A 16 -18.25 5.46 -48.59
CA VAL A 16 -18.31 6.92 -48.75
C VAL A 16 -19.52 7.51 -48.02
N GLY A 17 -19.40 8.70 -47.42
CA GLY A 17 -20.55 9.44 -46.88
C GLY A 17 -20.28 10.78 -46.20
N ILE A 18 -19.82 11.78 -46.96
CA ILE A 18 -19.95 13.25 -46.75
C ILE A 18 -19.12 13.90 -45.61
N ALA A 19 -18.40 14.95 -46.00
CA ALA A 19 -17.38 15.70 -45.29
C ALA A 19 -17.92 16.68 -44.23
N ALA A 20 -17.26 16.77 -43.08
CA ALA A 20 -16.59 17.98 -42.58
C ALA A 20 -16.02 17.74 -41.16
N GLY A 21 -14.71 17.90 -41.00
CA GLY A 21 -14.05 18.09 -39.71
C GLY A 21 -13.44 16.83 -39.09
N THR A 22 -12.11 16.80 -39.05
CA THR A 22 -11.27 16.18 -38.01
C THR A 22 -12.06 15.69 -36.79
N LEU A 23 -12.01 14.42 -36.41
CA LEU A 23 -10.91 13.83 -35.67
C LEU A 23 -10.98 12.30 -35.85
N ALA A 24 -9.90 11.70 -36.34
CA ALA A 24 -9.67 10.28 -36.11
C ALA A 24 -9.69 10.09 -34.60
N GLY A 25 -10.75 9.45 -34.09
CA GLY A 25 -10.88 9.12 -32.68
C GLY A 25 -9.70 8.25 -32.28
N THR A 26 -8.66 8.88 -31.73
CA THR A 26 -7.80 8.23 -30.76
C THR A 26 -8.75 7.67 -29.72
N ALA A 27 -8.92 6.35 -29.68
CA ALA A 27 -9.51 5.68 -28.53
C ALA A 27 -8.89 6.33 -27.29
N PRO A 28 -9.69 6.70 -26.26
CA PRO A 28 -9.13 7.36 -25.10
C PRO A 28 -7.98 6.49 -24.62
N ALA A 29 -6.77 7.03 -24.69
CA ALA A 29 -5.66 6.49 -23.93
C ALA A 29 -6.19 6.50 -22.49
N SER A 30 -6.52 5.34 -21.94
CA SER A 30 -7.02 5.24 -20.57
C SER A 30 -6.03 5.99 -19.71
N ALA A 31 -6.40 7.20 -19.29
CA ALA A 31 -5.62 7.95 -18.32
C ALA A 31 -5.53 7.01 -17.11
N ALA A 32 -4.31 6.60 -16.76
CA ALA A 32 -4.10 5.83 -15.55
C ALA A 32 -4.84 6.56 -14.43
N SER A 33 -5.77 5.87 -13.76
CA SER A 33 -6.54 6.54 -12.70
C SER A 33 -5.55 7.06 -11.66
N PRO A 34 -5.83 8.22 -11.04
CA PRO A 34 -4.88 8.91 -10.18
C PRO A 34 -4.26 7.99 -9.12
N GLY A 35 -3.06 8.36 -8.70
CA GLY A 35 -2.41 7.75 -7.53
C GLY A 35 -3.23 8.03 -6.28
N ASP A 36 -3.30 7.05 -5.38
CA ASP A 36 -3.98 7.19 -4.10
C ASP A 36 -3.38 6.21 -3.10
N LEU A 37 -2.79 6.72 -2.04
CA LEU A 37 -2.27 5.93 -0.95
C LEU A 37 -3.31 5.85 0.16
N GLN A 38 -3.44 4.67 0.76
CA GLN A 38 -4.23 4.47 1.96
C GLN A 38 -3.32 3.99 3.07
N ILE A 39 -3.23 4.79 4.13
CA ILE A 39 -2.62 4.33 5.37
C ILE A 39 -3.58 3.38 6.10
N LEU A 40 -3.04 2.27 6.57
CA LEU A 40 -3.74 1.22 7.29
C LEU A 40 -2.97 0.93 8.57
N GLY A 41 -3.68 0.53 9.61
CA GLY A 41 -3.06 0.28 10.90
C GLY A 41 -4.02 -0.40 11.85
N GLY A 42 -3.47 -0.76 13.00
CA GLY A 42 -4.23 -1.45 14.03
C GLY A 42 -3.44 -1.62 15.31
N ILE A 43 -4.20 -1.85 16.38
CA ILE A 43 -3.68 -2.27 17.67
C ILE A 43 -4.48 -3.47 18.12
N GLU A 44 -3.77 -4.57 18.31
CA GLU A 44 -4.35 -5.87 18.61
C GLU A 44 -3.73 -6.41 19.89
N CYS A 45 -4.52 -7.15 20.67
CA CYS A 45 -4.01 -7.88 21.83
C CYS A 45 -4.11 -9.37 21.55
N HIS A 46 -3.00 -10.06 21.70
CA HIS A 46 -2.91 -11.50 21.49
C HIS A 46 -2.42 -12.15 22.77
N PHE A 47 -2.96 -13.33 23.08
CA PHE A 47 -2.47 -14.17 24.15
C PHE A 47 -1.71 -15.35 23.53
N GLY A 48 -0.51 -15.64 24.05
CA GLY A 48 0.19 -16.91 23.84
C GLY A 48 0.17 -17.46 22.41
N GLN A 49 1.06 -16.98 21.54
CA GLN A 49 1.24 -17.56 20.21
C GLN A 49 2.35 -18.61 20.18
N TRP A 50 2.07 -19.76 19.57
CA TRP A 50 3.06 -20.81 19.35
C TRP A 50 4.24 -20.27 18.53
N GLY A 51 5.48 -20.51 19.01
CA GLY A 51 6.70 -20.01 18.37
C GLY A 51 7.06 -18.54 18.68
N GLN A 52 6.35 -17.86 19.58
CA GLN A 52 6.74 -16.55 20.11
C GLN A 52 7.32 -16.69 21.52
N PRO A 53 8.27 -15.80 21.93
CA PRO A 53 8.83 -15.84 23.29
C PRO A 53 7.79 -15.57 24.39
N TRP A 54 6.61 -15.04 24.03
CA TRP A 54 5.50 -14.69 24.93
C TRP A 54 4.36 -15.72 24.84
N ASN A 55 4.68 -17.02 24.85
CA ASN A 55 3.69 -18.09 24.65
C ASN A 55 2.71 -18.31 25.83
N GLN A 56 2.95 -17.67 26.97
CA GLN A 56 2.10 -17.73 28.18
C GLN A 56 1.66 -16.33 28.66
N ALA A 57 1.76 -15.31 27.81
CA ALA A 57 1.43 -13.94 28.17
C ALA A 57 0.61 -13.26 27.08
N TRP A 58 -0.19 -12.28 27.50
CA TRP A 58 -0.69 -11.23 26.63
C TRP A 58 0.48 -10.40 26.12
N TYR A 59 0.41 -10.06 24.84
CA TYR A 59 1.21 -9.01 24.25
C TYR A 59 0.34 -8.17 23.35
N MET A 60 0.68 -6.89 23.28
CA MET A 60 0.05 -5.95 22.38
C MET A 60 0.87 -5.87 21.10
N TYR A 61 0.20 -5.94 19.96
CA TYR A 61 0.74 -5.79 18.63
C TYR A 61 0.19 -4.53 17.99
N ARG A 62 1.04 -3.54 17.79
CA ARG A 62 0.71 -2.30 17.07
C ARG A 62 1.34 -2.37 15.70
N TRP A 63 0.63 -1.94 14.67
CA TRP A 63 1.16 -1.94 13.32
C TRP A 63 0.61 -0.83 12.45
N MET A 64 1.39 -0.44 11.45
CA MET A 64 0.96 0.41 10.34
C MET A 64 1.56 -0.06 9.03
N THR A 65 0.87 0.20 7.93
CA THR A 65 1.33 -0.01 6.57
C THR A 65 0.63 0.97 5.63
N VAL A 66 1.14 1.06 4.41
CA VAL A 66 0.48 1.78 3.32
C VAL A 66 0.10 0.79 2.24
N ARG A 67 -1.01 1.05 1.56
CA ARG A 67 -1.43 0.37 0.34
C ARG A 67 -1.69 1.40 -0.75
N ASN A 68 -1.24 1.14 -1.96
CA ASN A 68 -1.66 1.92 -3.11
C ASN A 68 -3.05 1.42 -3.55
N ILE A 69 -4.08 2.26 -3.37
CA ILE A 69 -5.47 2.00 -3.77
C ILE A 69 -5.84 2.72 -5.06
N GLY A 70 -4.95 3.58 -5.58
CA GLY A 70 -5.09 4.25 -6.86
C GLY A 70 -4.75 3.36 -8.06
N GLY A 71 -4.75 3.95 -9.26
CA GLY A 71 -4.45 3.21 -10.50
C GLY A 71 -3.09 3.47 -11.13
N SER A 72 -2.27 4.34 -10.53
CA SER A 72 -0.89 4.59 -10.97
C SER A 72 0.11 4.13 -9.91
N THR A 73 1.33 3.80 -10.33
CA THR A 73 2.45 3.54 -9.42
C THR A 73 2.78 4.82 -8.64
N MET A 74 2.93 4.68 -7.33
CA MET A 74 3.38 5.75 -6.43
C MET A 74 4.88 5.61 -6.20
N HIS A 75 5.64 6.69 -6.37
CA HIS A 75 7.08 6.71 -6.14
C HIS A 75 7.40 7.35 -4.80
N ASN A 76 8.55 6.93 -4.26
CA ASN A 76 9.12 7.52 -3.06
C ASN A 76 8.17 7.53 -1.85
N VAL A 77 7.40 6.45 -1.69
CA VAL A 77 6.40 6.38 -0.63
C VAL A 77 7.08 6.29 0.74
N ILE A 78 6.76 7.24 1.61
CA ILE A 78 7.25 7.30 2.99
C ILE A 78 6.07 7.08 3.93
N LEU A 79 6.26 6.21 4.91
CA LEU A 79 5.34 5.98 6.04
C LEU A 79 6.02 6.44 7.33
N ASN A 80 5.38 7.34 8.08
CA ASN A 80 5.86 7.84 9.36
C ASN A 80 4.87 7.50 10.48
N GLU A 81 5.36 6.92 11.57
CA GLU A 81 4.69 6.96 12.87
C GLU A 81 5.02 8.29 13.56
N ILE A 82 4.02 8.98 14.09
CA ILE A 82 4.23 10.19 14.89
C ILE A 82 5.05 9.81 16.13
N ASN A 83 6.16 10.52 16.36
CA ASN A 83 7.13 10.22 17.42
C ASN A 83 7.71 8.79 17.37
N GLY A 84 7.74 8.16 16.20
CA GLY A 84 8.14 6.76 16.05
C GLY A 84 9.01 6.52 14.81
N ALA A 85 8.85 5.33 14.24
CA ALA A 85 9.65 4.89 13.09
C ALA A 85 9.21 5.57 11.78
N SER A 86 10.15 5.67 10.85
CA SER A 86 9.90 6.09 9.47
C SER A 86 10.43 5.03 8.51
N VAL A 87 9.63 4.64 7.53
CA VAL A 87 9.98 3.62 6.52
C VAL A 87 9.69 4.16 5.14
N ARG A 88 10.65 4.00 4.23
CA ARG A 88 10.56 4.45 2.84
C ARG A 88 10.65 3.26 1.88
N VAL A 89 9.83 3.28 0.83
CA VAL A 89 9.96 2.39 -0.32
C VAL A 89 10.11 3.21 -1.58
N LYS A 90 10.85 2.67 -2.56
CA LYS A 90 11.14 3.39 -3.80
C LYS A 90 9.90 3.53 -4.68
N GLU A 91 9.09 2.48 -4.76
CA GLU A 91 7.88 2.42 -5.56
C GLU A 91 6.85 1.54 -4.87
N LEU A 92 5.57 1.85 -5.12
CA LEU A 92 4.42 1.04 -4.70
C LEU A 92 3.43 0.98 -5.85
N LYS A 93 3.27 -0.19 -6.47
CA LYS A 93 2.39 -0.38 -7.63
C LYS A 93 0.91 -0.40 -7.23
N PRO A 94 -0.03 -0.17 -8.17
CA PRO A 94 -1.46 -0.28 -7.88
C PRO A 94 -1.81 -1.60 -7.19
N GLY A 95 -2.53 -1.52 -6.08
CA GLY A 95 -2.93 -2.66 -5.25
C GLY A 95 -1.86 -3.21 -4.31
N GLU A 96 -0.60 -2.81 -4.47
CA GLU A 96 0.54 -3.25 -3.65
C GLU A 96 0.51 -2.60 -2.26
N SER A 97 1.08 -3.31 -1.27
CA SER A 97 1.27 -2.79 0.09
C SER A 97 2.75 -2.80 0.46
N MET A 98 3.17 -1.85 1.30
CA MET A 98 4.48 -1.87 1.94
C MET A 98 4.69 -3.10 2.83
N SER A 99 3.62 -3.81 3.18
CA SER A 99 3.70 -5.09 3.89
C SER A 99 4.29 -6.18 3.01
N LYS A 100 5.23 -6.95 3.57
CA LYS A 100 5.95 -7.99 2.83
C LYS A 100 5.79 -9.34 3.51
N TRP A 101 5.79 -10.40 2.72
CA TRP A 101 5.87 -11.75 3.26
C TRP A 101 7.30 -12.06 3.69
N ASP A 102 7.49 -12.42 4.95
CA ASP A 102 8.76 -12.90 5.48
C ASP A 102 8.75 -14.43 5.50
N ASN A 103 9.59 -15.05 4.66
CA ASN A 103 9.71 -16.50 4.55
C ASN A 103 10.28 -17.16 5.82
N LYS A 104 11.15 -16.47 6.57
CA LYS A 104 11.74 -16.98 7.81
C LYS A 104 10.70 -16.95 8.94
N ALA A 105 9.96 -15.86 9.05
CA ALA A 105 8.89 -15.72 10.04
C ALA A 105 7.57 -16.39 9.62
N LYS A 106 7.48 -16.85 8.36
CA LYS A 106 6.28 -17.45 7.73
C LYS A 106 5.01 -16.61 7.96
N ARG A 107 5.14 -15.28 7.84
CA ARG A 107 4.02 -14.35 8.04
C ARG A 107 4.20 -13.07 7.22
N TRP A 108 3.11 -12.34 7.06
CA TRP A 108 3.16 -10.94 6.64
C TRP A 108 3.78 -10.09 7.75
N VAL A 109 4.82 -9.33 7.38
CA VAL A 109 5.48 -8.33 8.22
C VAL A 109 5.06 -6.95 7.73
N ARG A 110 4.61 -6.13 8.68
CA ARG A 110 4.22 -4.74 8.43
C ARG A 110 5.47 -3.85 8.53
N PRO A 111 5.59 -2.77 7.74
CA PRO A 111 6.78 -1.91 7.76
C PRO A 111 7.02 -1.30 9.14
N ILE A 112 5.96 -0.90 9.84
CA ILE A 112 6.02 -0.48 11.23
C ILE A 112 5.23 -1.49 12.04
N GLU A 113 5.94 -2.22 12.90
CA GLU A 113 5.36 -3.15 13.85
C GLU A 113 6.05 -3.02 15.21
N THR A 114 5.27 -2.98 16.28
CA THR A 114 5.80 -3.00 17.66
C THR A 114 5.05 -4.02 18.48
N ARG A 115 5.79 -4.75 19.32
CA ARG A 115 5.23 -5.72 20.26
C ARG A 115 5.61 -5.32 21.69
N TRP A 116 4.62 -5.11 22.54
CA TRP A 116 4.82 -4.79 23.95
C TRP A 116 4.28 -5.91 24.83
N PHE A 117 4.95 -6.17 25.95
CA PHE A 117 4.46 -7.10 26.95
C PHE A 117 3.18 -6.57 27.60
N GLY A 118 2.21 -7.46 27.81
CA GLY A 118 0.90 -7.11 28.31
C GLY A 118 0.02 -6.47 27.24
N CYS A 119 -1.26 -6.27 27.58
CA CYS A 119 -2.21 -5.55 26.75
C CYS A 119 -2.72 -4.38 27.57
N VAL A 120 -2.28 -3.17 27.21
CA VAL A 120 -2.67 -1.93 27.88
C VAL A 120 -3.30 -0.99 26.86
N PRO A 121 -4.12 0.00 27.29
CA PRO A 121 -4.59 1.03 26.40
C PRO A 121 -3.42 1.72 25.70
N ALA A 122 -3.51 1.83 24.38
CA ALA A 122 -2.45 2.39 23.57
C ALA A 122 -2.99 2.98 22.28
N THR A 123 -2.15 3.81 21.67
CA THR A 123 -2.43 4.48 20.41
C THR A 123 -1.26 4.29 19.45
N ILE A 124 -1.56 4.35 18.17
CA ILE A 124 -0.59 4.47 17.09
C ILE A 124 -1.19 5.38 16.03
N SER A 125 -0.39 6.31 15.55
CA SER A 125 -0.83 7.28 14.56
C SER A 125 0.31 7.62 13.63
N GLY A 126 -0.03 7.98 12.41
CA GLY A 126 0.96 8.20 11.40
C GLY A 126 0.40 8.86 10.17
N PHE A 127 1.33 9.16 9.27
CA PHE A 127 1.00 9.73 7.98
C PHE A 127 1.90 9.14 6.89
N THR A 128 1.41 9.19 5.66
CA THR A 128 2.15 8.79 4.47
C THR A 128 2.07 9.84 3.36
N PHE A 129 3.05 9.82 2.47
CA PHE A 129 3.07 10.64 1.26
C PHE A 129 4.00 10.00 0.24
N GLY A 130 3.73 10.23 -1.04
CA GLY A 130 4.59 9.93 -2.19
C GLY A 130 4.94 11.18 -2.99
N ASP A 131 5.54 10.98 -4.16
CA ASP A 131 5.89 12.08 -5.08
C ASP A 131 4.70 12.52 -5.96
N GLU A 132 3.68 11.67 -6.14
CA GLU A 132 2.50 11.96 -6.97
C GLU A 132 1.38 12.68 -6.23
N ALA A 133 0.48 13.31 -7.00
CA ALA A 133 -0.74 13.88 -6.46
C ALA A 133 -1.69 12.79 -5.97
N GLU A 134 -2.18 12.94 -4.74
CA GLU A 134 -2.95 11.94 -4.01
C GLU A 134 -3.99 12.58 -3.09
N ASN A 135 -4.93 11.79 -2.57
CA ASN A 135 -5.93 12.26 -1.63
C ASN A 135 -5.36 12.29 -0.20
N LEU A 136 -5.00 13.48 0.29
CA LEU A 136 -4.41 13.67 1.62
C LEU A 136 -5.28 13.14 2.77
N LEU A 137 -6.60 12.98 2.59
CA LEU A 137 -7.47 12.43 3.63
C LEU A 137 -7.22 10.94 3.90
N ASN A 138 -6.74 10.20 2.91
CA ASN A 138 -6.39 8.77 3.06
C ASN A 138 -4.99 8.57 3.65
N ASN A 139 -4.23 9.65 3.80
CA ASN A 139 -2.82 9.60 4.12
C ASN A 139 -2.53 9.67 5.61
N PHE A 140 -3.50 10.07 6.43
CA PHE A 140 -3.37 10.13 7.88
C PHE A 140 -4.22 9.05 8.55
N GLY A 141 -3.67 8.43 9.60
CA GLY A 141 -4.37 7.40 10.34
C GLY A 141 -4.09 7.47 11.83
N TYR A 142 -5.12 7.16 12.61
CA TYR A 142 -5.06 7.04 14.05
C TYR A 142 -5.83 5.79 14.47
N TRP A 143 -5.18 4.94 15.25
CA TRP A 143 -5.77 3.73 15.81
C TRP A 143 -5.53 3.68 17.31
N GLN A 144 -6.53 3.20 18.02
CA GLN A 144 -6.52 3.10 19.47
C GLN A 144 -7.06 1.76 19.92
N ASN A 145 -6.52 1.26 21.02
CA ASN A 145 -7.06 0.14 21.77
C ASN A 145 -7.31 0.59 23.20
N TRP A 146 -8.48 0.23 23.74
CA TRP A 146 -8.87 0.48 25.14
C TRP A 146 -8.83 -0.79 26.00
N ARG A 147 -8.48 -1.95 25.44
CA ARG A 147 -8.37 -3.17 26.23
C ARG A 147 -7.22 -3.07 27.20
N ASN A 148 -7.51 -3.45 28.44
CA ASN A 148 -6.53 -3.75 29.45
C ASN A 148 -6.67 -5.23 29.81
N GLN A 149 -5.63 -6.02 29.58
CA GLN A 149 -5.53 -7.40 30.03
C GLN A 149 -4.22 -7.57 30.78
N GLN A 150 -4.35 -8.00 32.03
CA GLN A 150 -3.22 -8.36 32.84
C GLN A 150 -2.70 -9.72 32.41
N ASN A 151 -1.38 -9.88 32.44
CA ASN A 151 -0.79 -11.20 32.28
C ASN A 151 -1.18 -12.07 33.48
N PRO A 152 -1.43 -13.38 33.27
CA PRO A 152 -1.63 -14.28 34.40
C PRO A 152 -0.43 -14.13 35.33
N GLY A 153 -0.71 -13.90 36.62
CA GLY A 153 0.33 -13.85 37.63
C GLY A 153 1.13 -15.15 37.58
N THR A 154 2.46 -15.05 37.58
CA THR A 154 3.29 -16.20 37.89
C THR A 154 2.86 -16.73 39.27
N PRO A 155 2.51 -18.01 39.41
CA PRO A 155 2.26 -18.61 40.72
C PRO A 155 3.48 -18.52 41.63
#